data_AF-A0A2C5YTI8-F1
#
_entry.id   AF-A0A2C5YTI8-F1
#
_cell.length_a   1.000
_cell.length_b   1.000
_cell.length_c   1.000
_cell.angle_alpha   90.00
_cell.angle_beta   90.00
_cell.angle_gamma   90.00
#
_symmetry.space_group_name_H-M   'P 1'
#
loop_
_entity.id
_entity.type
_entity.pdbx_description
1 polymer ?
#
loop_
_entity_poly.entity_id
_entity_poly.type
_entity_poly.pdbx_seq_one_letter_code
_entity_poly.pdbx_strand_id
1 'polypeptide(L)'
;MSDLDQAIAQLRACRPIPEAHVRELCHKARELLIEEGNVVTVTAPVTICGDIHGQFHDLMELFRVGGDVPDTNYLFMGDFVDRGFYSLESFLLLLCLKVRYPDRMTLIRGNHESRQITTVYGFYDECLRKYGSANVWRYCCDVFDYLALGAIVLGASNKLSSSDAVDDDTEIEVCDQNGAIMSRFSRQQRDQYQQQQQQQQQQQQQQQQQRKQRLQQRIQQRRRRRQEVLHGAQADEEDQDQAARRETDQELEPDADEQHGQSPNGMTDRTGPPGSSASGESSGSLGNANGAVLCVHGGLSPLIDTVDKIRLLDRKQEVPHEGAMCDLLWSDPDDIDGWGLSPRGAGFLFGADIVKVFSHRNDLSLIARAHQLVMEGFKEMFNASIVTVWSAPNYCYRCGNVAAVLELCEDQAGTGLFARSNGDVGRSDGGVMMGTDSVAAGGRGPARRYRVFQAAPQDSRGMPAKKPVADYFL
;
A
#
# COMPACT_ATOMS: atom_id res chain seq x y z
N MET A 1 -15.59 4.14 -32.65
CA MET A 1 -15.55 4.21 -31.19
C MET A 1 -15.13 2.83 -30.71
N SER A 2 -14.03 2.70 -29.97
CA SER A 2 -13.54 1.38 -29.54
C SER A 2 -14.53 0.72 -28.57
N ASP A 3 -14.46 -0.60 -28.40
CA ASP A 3 -15.31 -1.31 -27.42
C ASP A 3 -15.10 -0.78 -25.99
N LEU A 4 -13.88 -0.32 -25.68
CA LEU A 4 -13.55 0.33 -24.41
C LEU A 4 -14.23 1.69 -24.24
N ASP A 5 -14.25 2.53 -25.28
CA ASP A 5 -14.93 3.83 -25.22
C ASP A 5 -16.46 3.66 -25.07
N GLN A 6 -17.03 2.62 -25.68
CA GLN A 6 -18.44 2.27 -25.50
C GLN A 6 -18.72 1.80 -24.07
N ALA A 7 -17.84 0.99 -23.49
CA ALA A 7 -17.94 0.57 -22.09
C ALA A 7 -17.86 1.78 -21.14
N ILE A 8 -16.93 2.71 -21.36
CA ILE A 8 -16.83 3.96 -20.60
C ILE A 8 -18.14 4.76 -20.70
N ALA A 9 -18.69 4.93 -21.91
CA ALA A 9 -19.94 5.67 -22.10
C ALA A 9 -21.13 5.00 -21.41
N GLN A 10 -21.21 3.67 -21.40
CA GLN A 10 -22.26 2.92 -20.68
C GLN A 10 -22.10 3.08 -19.16
N LEU A 11 -20.89 2.91 -18.64
CA LEU A 11 -20.60 3.02 -17.21
C LEU A 11 -20.81 4.45 -16.70
N ARG A 12 -20.41 5.49 -17.45
CA ARG A 12 -20.73 6.89 -17.11
C ARG A 12 -22.23 7.17 -17.04
N ALA A 13 -23.04 6.43 -17.80
CA ALA A 13 -24.49 6.47 -17.71
C ALA A 13 -25.06 5.57 -16.59
N CYS A 14 -24.21 5.07 -15.68
CA CYS A 14 -24.55 4.13 -14.61
C CYS A 14 -25.23 2.84 -15.13
N ARG A 15 -24.82 2.35 -16.31
CA ARG A 15 -25.35 1.11 -16.89
C ARG A 15 -24.31 0.00 -16.84
N PRO A 16 -24.67 -1.22 -16.40
CA PRO A 16 -23.76 -2.35 -16.38
C PRO A 16 -23.38 -2.76 -17.80
N ILE A 17 -22.13 -3.16 -17.97
CA ILE A 17 -21.59 -3.71 -19.23
C ILE A 17 -21.72 -5.25 -19.24
N PRO A 18 -21.79 -5.92 -20.40
CA PRO A 18 -21.89 -7.38 -20.48
C PRO A 18 -20.75 -8.11 -19.74
N GLU A 19 -21.03 -9.29 -19.14
CA GLU A 19 -20.03 -10.09 -18.37
C GLU A 19 -18.76 -10.37 -19.19
N ALA A 20 -18.91 -10.64 -20.49
CA ALA A 20 -17.78 -10.87 -21.38
C ALA A 20 -16.84 -9.65 -21.47
N HIS A 21 -17.40 -8.43 -21.50
CA HIS A 21 -16.63 -7.18 -21.53
C HIS A 21 -15.98 -6.92 -20.17
N VAL A 22 -16.64 -7.24 -19.06
CA VAL A 22 -16.04 -7.17 -17.71
C VAL A 22 -14.80 -8.08 -17.64
N ARG A 23 -14.95 -9.33 -18.07
CA ARG A 23 -13.84 -10.31 -18.08
C ARG A 23 -12.66 -9.82 -18.91
N GLU A 24 -12.92 -9.29 -20.11
CA GLU A 24 -11.87 -8.75 -20.99
C GLU A 24 -11.19 -7.52 -20.38
N LEU A 25 -11.97 -6.61 -19.78
CA LEU A 25 -11.45 -5.45 -19.09
C LEU A 25 -10.52 -5.85 -17.92
N CYS A 26 -10.98 -6.77 -17.07
CA CYS A 26 -10.17 -7.27 -15.95
C CYS A 26 -8.88 -7.95 -16.44
N HIS A 27 -8.93 -8.66 -17.56
CA HIS A 27 -7.73 -9.25 -18.17
C HIS A 27 -6.72 -8.18 -18.59
N LYS A 28 -7.16 -7.19 -19.38
CA LYS A 28 -6.32 -6.07 -19.83
C LYS A 28 -5.76 -5.26 -18.67
N ALA A 29 -6.56 -5.03 -17.64
CA ALA A 29 -6.11 -4.31 -16.45
C ALA A 29 -5.01 -5.08 -15.70
N ARG A 30 -5.14 -6.41 -15.57
CA ARG A 30 -4.09 -7.24 -14.95
C ARG A 30 -2.78 -7.22 -15.73
N GLU A 31 -2.85 -7.23 -17.06
CA GLU A 31 -1.66 -7.09 -17.93
C GLU A 31 -0.92 -5.78 -17.71
N LEU A 32 -1.64 -4.69 -17.41
CA LEU A 32 -1.04 -3.40 -17.08
C LEU A 32 -0.51 -3.38 -15.64
N LEU A 33 -1.34 -3.77 -14.66
CA LEU A 33 -1.02 -3.67 -13.24
C LEU A 33 0.11 -4.62 -12.80
N ILE A 34 0.37 -5.70 -13.55
CA ILE A 34 1.49 -6.61 -13.24
C ILE A 34 2.85 -5.94 -13.47
N GLU A 35 2.94 -4.97 -14.38
CA GLU A 35 4.15 -4.21 -14.69
C GLU A 35 4.41 -3.11 -13.66
N GLU A 36 3.39 -2.70 -12.90
CA GLU A 36 3.53 -1.70 -11.85
C GLU A 36 4.22 -2.28 -10.60
N GLY A 37 5.09 -1.46 -9.98
CA GLY A 37 5.69 -1.78 -8.69
C GLY A 37 4.68 -1.64 -7.53
N ASN A 38 5.03 -2.14 -6.34
CA ASN A 38 4.17 -1.94 -5.16
C ASN A 38 4.02 -0.47 -4.77
N VAL A 39 5.01 0.36 -5.13
CA VAL A 39 5.01 1.80 -4.92
C VAL A 39 5.16 2.48 -6.28
N VAL A 40 4.08 3.04 -6.80
CA VAL A 40 4.04 3.71 -8.11
C VAL A 40 4.56 5.13 -7.97
N THR A 41 5.36 5.60 -8.93
CA THR A 41 5.81 7.00 -8.95
C THR A 41 4.84 7.82 -9.77
N VAL A 42 4.37 8.93 -9.23
CA VAL A 42 3.44 9.87 -9.89
C VAL A 42 4.04 11.27 -9.85
N THR A 43 3.89 12.05 -10.91
CA THR A 43 4.37 13.44 -10.94
C THR A 43 3.21 14.40 -10.75
N ALA A 44 3.45 15.50 -10.03
CA ALA A 44 2.57 16.66 -10.07
C ALA A 44 2.49 17.21 -11.52
N PRO A 45 1.38 17.87 -11.91
CA PRO A 45 0.16 18.07 -11.13
C PRO A 45 -0.65 16.77 -11.00
N VAL A 46 -1.25 16.50 -9.83
CA VAL A 46 -2.09 15.32 -9.60
C VAL A 46 -3.23 15.62 -8.63
N THR A 47 -4.40 15.02 -8.88
CA THR A 47 -5.55 15.02 -7.98
C THR A 47 -5.61 13.70 -7.22
N ILE A 48 -5.41 13.76 -5.91
CA ILE A 48 -5.45 12.64 -4.98
C ILE A 48 -6.85 12.51 -4.40
N CYS A 49 -7.42 11.31 -4.51
CA CYS A 49 -8.77 10.96 -4.06
C CYS A 49 -8.69 9.89 -2.95
N GLY A 50 -9.51 10.03 -1.93
CA GLY A 50 -9.73 9.02 -0.89
C GLY A 50 -10.81 8.02 -1.26
N ASP A 51 -11.50 7.51 -0.24
CA ASP A 51 -12.53 6.46 -0.35
C ASP A 51 -13.71 6.88 -1.23
N ILE A 52 -14.27 5.91 -1.97
CA ILE A 52 -15.41 6.09 -2.87
C ILE A 52 -16.61 5.24 -2.45
N HIS A 53 -16.38 4.00 -1.98
CA HIS A 53 -17.39 3.08 -1.45
C HIS A 53 -18.66 2.97 -2.29
N GLY A 54 -18.50 2.73 -3.60
CA GLY A 54 -19.62 2.50 -4.52
C GLY A 54 -20.65 3.63 -4.61
N GLN A 55 -20.28 4.86 -4.25
CA GLN A 55 -21.09 6.06 -4.40
C GLN A 55 -20.92 6.67 -5.81
N PHE A 56 -21.39 5.95 -6.83
CA PHE A 56 -21.16 6.29 -8.25
C PHE A 56 -21.52 7.73 -8.64
N HIS A 57 -22.67 8.23 -8.18
CA HIS A 57 -23.09 9.59 -8.52
C HIS A 57 -22.19 10.66 -7.89
N ASP A 58 -21.65 10.38 -6.71
CA ASP A 58 -20.67 11.24 -6.06
C ASP A 58 -19.29 11.14 -6.72
N LEU A 59 -18.94 9.99 -7.29
CA LEU A 59 -17.77 9.85 -8.17
C LEU A 59 -17.92 10.69 -9.46
N MET A 60 -19.13 10.81 -10.02
CA MET A 60 -19.35 11.70 -11.18
C MET A 60 -19.20 13.17 -10.79
N GLU A 61 -19.68 13.52 -9.60
CA GLU A 61 -19.46 14.85 -9.03
C GLU A 61 -17.97 15.12 -8.77
N LEU A 62 -17.22 14.13 -8.29
CA LEU A 62 -15.77 14.19 -8.12
C LEU A 62 -15.07 14.54 -9.45
N PHE A 63 -15.40 13.89 -10.56
CA PHE A 63 -14.85 14.24 -11.88
C PHE A 63 -15.32 15.62 -12.37
N ARG A 64 -16.55 16.02 -12.05
CA ARG A 64 -17.06 17.35 -12.39
C ARG A 64 -16.28 18.45 -11.67
N VAL A 65 -15.93 18.23 -10.39
CA VAL A 65 -15.19 19.21 -9.60
C VAL A 65 -13.69 19.13 -9.85
N GLY A 66 -13.07 17.95 -9.98
CA GLY A 66 -11.64 17.73 -10.17
C GLY A 66 -11.14 17.89 -11.62
N GLY A 67 -12.05 17.87 -12.59
CA GLY A 67 -11.75 17.83 -14.02
C GLY A 67 -11.68 16.40 -14.55
N ASP A 68 -11.94 16.24 -15.85
CA ASP A 68 -12.03 14.90 -16.45
C ASP A 68 -10.67 14.40 -16.97
N VAL A 69 -10.54 13.08 -17.10
CA VAL A 69 -9.40 12.47 -17.79
C VAL A 69 -9.60 12.57 -19.32
N PRO A 70 -8.54 12.81 -20.11
CA PRO A 70 -7.12 12.76 -19.75
C PRO A 70 -6.50 14.09 -19.29
N ASP A 71 -7.28 15.17 -19.17
CA ASP A 71 -6.76 16.51 -18.88
C ASP A 71 -6.26 16.65 -17.44
N THR A 72 -6.80 15.84 -16.51
CA THR A 72 -6.37 15.77 -15.11
C THR A 72 -5.70 14.42 -14.81
N ASN A 73 -4.55 14.44 -14.12
CA ASN A 73 -3.94 13.22 -13.56
C ASN A 73 -4.62 12.87 -12.23
N TYR A 74 -4.89 11.59 -12.00
CA TYR A 74 -5.55 11.09 -10.80
C TYR A 74 -4.75 10.01 -10.08
N LEU A 75 -4.76 10.08 -8.75
CA LEU A 75 -4.34 9.02 -7.84
C LEU A 75 -5.51 8.70 -6.89
N PHE A 76 -6.06 7.49 -6.96
CA PHE A 76 -7.08 7.04 -6.02
C PHE A 76 -6.48 6.11 -4.96
N MET A 77 -6.77 6.40 -3.68
CA MET A 77 -6.20 5.74 -2.52
C MET A 77 -6.98 4.50 -2.04
N GLY A 78 -7.70 3.81 -2.92
CA GLY A 78 -8.42 2.58 -2.59
C GLY A 78 -9.86 2.78 -2.10
N ASP A 79 -10.48 1.70 -1.62
CA ASP A 79 -11.87 1.63 -1.15
C ASP A 79 -12.88 2.10 -2.20
N PHE A 80 -12.82 1.44 -3.34
CA PHE A 80 -13.72 1.68 -4.48
C PHE A 80 -15.10 1.07 -4.26
N VAL A 81 -15.16 -0.03 -3.52
CA VAL A 81 -16.33 -0.92 -3.43
C VAL A 81 -16.91 -1.00 -2.01
N ASP A 82 -18.00 -1.75 -1.90
CA ASP A 82 -18.84 -1.95 -0.72
C ASP A 82 -19.59 -0.70 -0.24
N ARG A 83 -20.51 -0.89 0.71
CA ARG A 83 -21.35 0.14 1.36
C ARG A 83 -22.37 0.80 0.41
N GLY A 84 -21.91 1.37 -0.70
CA GLY A 84 -22.75 1.95 -1.74
C GLY A 84 -23.44 0.90 -2.62
N PHE A 85 -24.44 1.34 -3.40
CA PHE A 85 -25.23 0.46 -4.26
C PHE A 85 -24.66 0.24 -5.67
N TYR A 86 -23.62 1.01 -6.00
CA TYR A 86 -23.03 1.10 -7.34
C TYR A 86 -21.52 0.88 -7.29
N SER A 87 -21.07 -0.06 -6.46
CA SER A 87 -19.66 -0.43 -6.33
C SER A 87 -19.11 -0.94 -7.65
N LEU A 88 -19.92 -1.71 -8.38
CA LEU A 88 -19.49 -2.29 -9.64
C LEU A 88 -19.32 -1.23 -10.73
N GLU A 89 -20.29 -0.32 -10.92
CA GLU A 89 -20.14 0.76 -11.91
C GLU A 89 -18.98 1.69 -11.56
N SER A 90 -18.80 2.00 -10.27
CA SER A 90 -17.70 2.84 -9.79
C SER A 90 -16.34 2.22 -10.09
N PHE A 91 -16.12 0.96 -9.66
CA PHE A 91 -14.86 0.27 -9.87
C PHE A 91 -14.58 0.00 -11.35
N LEU A 92 -15.56 -0.49 -12.12
CA LEU A 92 -15.36 -0.76 -13.55
C LEU A 92 -15.11 0.52 -14.34
N LEU A 93 -15.69 1.66 -13.96
CA LEU A 93 -15.38 2.93 -14.61
C LEU A 93 -13.92 3.32 -14.35
N LEU A 94 -13.47 3.30 -13.10
CA LEU A 94 -12.08 3.59 -12.75
C LEU A 94 -11.11 2.65 -13.47
N LEU A 95 -11.45 1.37 -13.56
CA LEU A 95 -10.65 0.36 -14.26
C LEU A 95 -10.61 0.61 -15.78
N CYS A 96 -11.73 0.96 -16.40
CA CYS A 96 -11.78 1.38 -17.81
C CYS A 96 -10.88 2.60 -18.05
N LEU A 97 -10.94 3.61 -17.17
CA LEU A 97 -10.11 4.81 -17.29
C LEU A 97 -8.62 4.49 -17.09
N LYS A 98 -8.27 3.56 -16.19
CA LYS A 98 -6.91 3.03 -16.03
C LYS A 98 -6.41 2.36 -17.31
N VAL A 99 -7.20 1.47 -17.89
CA VAL A 99 -6.83 0.77 -19.14
C VAL A 99 -6.72 1.76 -20.30
N ARG A 100 -7.58 2.78 -20.34
CA ARG A 100 -7.61 3.77 -21.43
C ARG A 100 -6.50 4.81 -21.33
N TYR A 101 -6.12 5.19 -20.10
CA TYR A 101 -5.16 6.24 -19.80
C TYR A 101 -4.20 5.80 -18.68
N PRO A 102 -3.33 4.80 -18.93
CA PRO A 102 -2.50 4.17 -17.90
C PRO A 102 -1.57 5.14 -17.19
N ASP A 103 -1.06 6.16 -17.89
CA ASP A 103 -0.15 7.18 -17.35
C ASP A 103 -0.87 8.34 -16.62
N ARG A 104 -2.21 8.40 -16.69
CA ARG A 104 -3.03 9.47 -16.11
C ARG A 104 -3.86 9.03 -14.91
N MET A 105 -4.05 7.72 -14.75
CA MET A 105 -4.88 7.14 -13.72
C MET A 105 -4.03 6.16 -12.90
N THR A 106 -3.84 6.43 -11.62
CA THR A 106 -3.16 5.53 -10.68
C THR A 106 -4.16 5.07 -9.63
N LEU A 107 -4.24 3.76 -9.42
CA LEU A 107 -5.13 3.13 -8.46
C LEU A 107 -4.27 2.33 -7.48
N ILE A 108 -4.35 2.64 -6.19
CA ILE A 108 -3.75 1.82 -5.13
C ILE A 108 -4.85 1.04 -4.39
N ARG A 109 -4.45 -0.03 -3.72
CA ARG A 109 -5.35 -0.97 -3.05
C ARG A 109 -5.83 -0.38 -1.71
N GLY A 110 -7.13 -0.48 -1.45
CA GLY A 110 -7.71 -0.26 -0.12
C GLY A 110 -7.99 -1.57 0.62
N ASN A 111 -8.47 -1.49 1.84
CA ASN A 111 -8.79 -2.70 2.61
C ASN A 111 -10.06 -3.41 2.10
N HIS A 112 -10.97 -2.67 1.45
CA HIS A 112 -12.16 -3.23 0.80
C HIS A 112 -11.86 -3.97 -0.49
N GLU A 113 -10.70 -3.78 -1.12
CA GLU A 113 -10.26 -4.57 -2.28
C GLU A 113 -9.70 -5.95 -1.85
N SER A 114 -10.51 -6.70 -1.11
CA SER A 114 -10.20 -8.03 -0.57
C SER A 114 -11.43 -8.95 -0.63
N ARG A 115 -11.21 -10.25 -0.84
CA ARG A 115 -12.30 -11.24 -0.90
C ARG A 115 -13.03 -11.32 0.43
N GLN A 116 -12.32 -11.23 1.54
CA GLN A 116 -12.92 -11.30 2.87
C GLN A 116 -13.91 -10.16 3.11
N ILE A 117 -13.51 -8.91 2.83
CA ILE A 117 -14.35 -7.73 3.10
C ILE A 117 -15.52 -7.66 2.10
N THR A 118 -15.28 -7.87 0.81
CA THR A 118 -16.33 -7.78 -0.22
C THR A 118 -17.45 -8.81 -0.10
N THR A 119 -17.21 -9.95 0.57
CA THR A 119 -18.26 -10.94 0.86
C THR A 119 -19.20 -10.52 1.98
N VAL A 120 -18.78 -9.56 2.82
CA VAL A 120 -19.53 -9.12 3.98
C VAL A 120 -20.24 -7.81 3.72
N TYR A 121 -19.66 -6.86 2.97
CA TYR A 121 -20.14 -5.47 2.94
C TYR A 121 -20.86 -5.02 1.65
N GLY A 122 -21.26 -5.99 0.82
CA GLY A 122 -22.29 -5.81 -0.21
C GLY A 122 -21.80 -5.97 -1.65
N PHE A 123 -20.50 -5.89 -1.94
CA PHE A 123 -20.00 -5.99 -3.32
C PHE A 123 -20.25 -7.37 -3.94
N TYR A 124 -20.07 -8.45 -3.18
CA TYR A 124 -20.39 -9.81 -3.64
C TYR A 124 -21.86 -9.94 -4.05
N ASP A 125 -22.77 -9.50 -3.18
CA ASP A 125 -24.22 -9.56 -3.41
C ASP A 125 -24.63 -8.66 -4.57
N GLU A 126 -23.99 -7.49 -4.73
CA GLU A 126 -24.20 -6.59 -5.86
C GLU A 126 -23.88 -7.29 -7.19
N CYS A 127 -22.72 -7.94 -7.28
CA CYS A 127 -22.30 -8.69 -8.47
C CYS A 127 -23.27 -9.83 -8.78
N LEU A 128 -23.63 -10.62 -7.77
CA LEU A 128 -24.55 -11.74 -7.91
C LEU A 128 -25.93 -11.28 -8.39
N ARG A 129 -26.45 -10.19 -7.82
CA ARG A 129 -27.75 -9.61 -8.19
C ARG A 129 -27.76 -9.06 -9.62
N LYS A 130 -26.68 -8.41 -10.07
CA LYS A 130 -26.62 -7.76 -11.40
C LYS A 130 -26.36 -8.76 -12.54
N TYR A 131 -25.57 -9.81 -12.29
CA TYR A 131 -25.11 -10.74 -13.33
C TYR A 131 -25.64 -12.17 -13.17
N GLY A 132 -26.30 -12.49 -12.06
CA GLY A 132 -26.82 -13.83 -11.78
C GLY A 132 -25.74 -14.86 -11.43
N SER A 133 -24.47 -14.45 -11.35
CA SER A 133 -23.34 -15.31 -11.00
C SER A 133 -22.26 -14.54 -10.24
N ALA A 134 -21.40 -15.26 -9.52
CA ALA A 134 -20.25 -14.68 -8.82
C ALA A 134 -19.02 -14.46 -9.74
N ASN A 135 -19.13 -14.66 -11.06
CA ASN A 135 -17.99 -14.57 -11.97
C ASN A 135 -17.41 -13.15 -12.03
N VAL A 136 -18.27 -12.14 -12.14
CA VAL A 136 -17.85 -10.74 -12.14
C VAL A 136 -17.11 -10.37 -10.85
N TRP A 137 -17.62 -10.81 -9.69
CA TRP A 137 -16.92 -10.63 -8.42
C TRP A 137 -15.54 -11.28 -8.43
N ARG A 138 -15.41 -12.53 -8.93
CA ARG A 138 -14.10 -13.20 -9.06
C ARG A 138 -13.15 -12.41 -9.96
N TYR A 139 -13.61 -11.95 -11.12
CA TYR A 139 -12.79 -11.16 -12.04
C TYR A 139 -12.29 -9.86 -11.41
N CYS A 140 -13.12 -9.18 -10.61
CA CYS A 140 -12.72 -7.98 -9.88
C CYS A 140 -11.71 -8.31 -8.76
N CYS A 141 -11.95 -9.35 -7.97
CA CYS A 141 -11.02 -9.80 -6.93
C CYS A 141 -9.66 -10.21 -7.48
N ASP A 142 -9.62 -10.82 -8.67
CA ASP A 142 -8.37 -11.15 -9.33
C ASP A 142 -7.60 -9.91 -9.80
N VAL A 143 -8.28 -8.79 -10.06
CA VAL A 143 -7.63 -7.49 -10.33
C VAL A 143 -7.11 -6.86 -9.02
N PHE A 144 -7.87 -6.96 -7.93
CA PHE A 144 -7.50 -6.37 -6.64
C PHE A 144 -6.11 -6.81 -6.16
N ASP A 145 -5.73 -8.06 -6.42
CA ASP A 145 -4.41 -8.59 -6.04
C ASP A 145 -3.24 -7.90 -6.76
N TYR A 146 -3.49 -7.21 -7.87
CA TYR A 146 -2.44 -6.56 -8.68
C TYR A 146 -2.30 -5.06 -8.38
N LEU A 147 -3.29 -4.45 -7.71
CA LEU A 147 -3.26 -3.04 -7.32
C LEU A 147 -2.04 -2.74 -6.46
N ALA A 148 -1.38 -1.61 -6.71
CA ALA A 148 -0.22 -1.17 -5.93
C ALA A 148 -0.60 -0.90 -4.46
N LEU A 149 0.38 -0.98 -3.55
CA LEU A 149 0.16 -0.76 -2.10
C LEU A 149 0.38 0.70 -1.69
N GLY A 150 1.02 1.49 -2.53
CA GLY A 150 1.21 2.92 -2.31
C GLY A 150 1.73 3.63 -3.55
N ALA A 151 1.92 4.93 -3.40
CA ALA A 151 2.52 5.77 -4.43
C ALA A 151 3.40 6.85 -3.84
N ILE A 152 4.39 7.32 -4.61
CA ILE A 152 5.22 8.46 -4.27
C ILE A 152 4.94 9.55 -5.30
N VAL A 153 4.47 10.70 -4.82
CA VAL A 153 4.26 11.89 -5.66
C VAL A 153 5.50 12.77 -5.61
N LEU A 154 6.07 13.06 -6.78
CA LEU A 154 7.20 13.95 -6.98
C LEU A 154 6.75 15.29 -7.59
N GLY A 155 7.57 16.33 -7.41
CA GLY A 155 7.36 17.64 -8.06
C GLY A 155 6.43 18.62 -7.33
N ALA A 156 5.89 18.27 -6.16
CA ALA A 156 5.18 19.22 -5.31
C ALA A 156 6.21 20.14 -4.61
N SER A 157 6.25 21.44 -4.94
CA SER A 157 7.30 22.38 -4.45
C SER A 157 6.96 23.02 -3.09
N ASN A 158 7.97 23.21 -2.22
CA ASN A 158 7.85 23.81 -0.87
C ASN A 158 8.67 25.09 -0.64
N LYS A 159 9.26 25.76 -1.65
CA LYS A 159 10.17 26.88 -1.35
C LYS A 159 9.44 28.17 -0.94
N LEU A 160 9.87 28.73 0.20
CA LEU A 160 9.79 30.15 0.55
C LEU A 160 11.01 30.90 -0.03
N SER A 161 10.82 32.19 -0.34
CA SER A 161 11.89 33.11 -0.78
C SER A 161 13.04 33.17 0.24
N SER A 162 14.27 33.16 -0.25
CA SER A 162 15.51 33.16 0.52
C SER A 162 15.71 34.42 1.36
N SER A 163 15.51 34.31 2.67
CA SER A 163 16.23 35.13 3.68
C SER A 163 16.08 34.47 5.05
N ASP A 164 17.09 33.72 5.46
CA ASP A 164 17.78 33.87 6.75
C ASP A 164 18.68 32.66 7.00
N ALA A 165 19.90 32.94 7.47
CA ALA A 165 20.95 31.96 7.72
C ALA A 165 20.53 31.01 8.85
N VAL A 166 20.60 29.70 8.61
CA VAL A 166 20.32 28.66 9.61
C VAL A 166 21.64 28.09 10.11
N ASP A 167 21.78 28.10 11.43
CA ASP A 167 22.89 27.57 12.23
C ASP A 167 22.94 26.03 12.14
N ASP A 168 24.07 25.46 11.74
CA ASP A 168 24.20 24.11 11.15
C ASP A 168 24.46 22.98 12.18
N ASP A 169 24.17 23.19 13.47
CA ASP A 169 24.62 22.25 14.53
C ASP A 169 23.54 21.66 15.47
N THR A 170 22.24 21.86 15.24
CA THR A 170 21.18 21.13 16.00
C THR A 170 19.89 21.00 15.21
N GLU A 171 19.44 19.77 14.90
CA GLU A 171 18.28 19.58 13.99
C GLU A 171 17.06 18.89 14.64
N ILE A 172 17.18 18.10 15.71
CA ILE A 172 16.01 17.47 16.36
C ILE A 172 16.10 17.51 17.89
N GLU A 173 15.19 18.28 18.48
CA GLU A 173 14.84 18.22 19.90
C GLU A 173 13.47 17.52 20.03
N VAL A 174 13.42 16.43 20.78
CA VAL A 174 12.16 15.81 21.21
C VAL A 174 11.84 16.42 22.56
N CYS A 175 10.71 17.12 22.66
CA CYS A 175 10.29 17.77 23.90
C CYS A 175 9.07 17.08 24.48
N ASP A 176 8.91 17.13 25.80
CA ASP A 176 7.71 16.69 26.48
C ASP A 176 6.56 17.72 26.34
N GLN A 177 5.39 17.39 26.88
CA GLN A 177 4.20 18.25 26.92
C GLN A 177 4.39 19.59 27.66
N ASN A 178 5.48 19.75 28.42
CA ASN A 178 5.84 20.98 29.14
C ASN A 178 6.96 21.76 28.41
N GLY A 179 7.40 21.30 27.24
CA GLY A 179 8.48 21.91 26.46
C GLY A 179 9.89 21.56 26.98
N ALA A 180 10.04 20.58 27.87
CA ALA A 180 11.34 20.13 28.33
C ALA A 180 11.95 19.13 27.34
N ILE A 181 13.22 19.36 26.96
CA ILE A 181 13.93 18.54 25.96
C ILE A 181 14.22 17.15 26.54
N MET A 182 13.57 16.12 26.01
CA MET A 182 13.75 14.71 26.36
C MET A 182 14.92 14.06 25.63
N SER A 183 15.19 14.44 24.37
CA SER A 183 16.27 13.83 23.59
C SER A 183 16.78 14.78 22.50
N ARG A 184 18.10 14.74 22.27
CA ARG A 184 18.78 15.49 21.20
C ARG A 184 19.45 14.52 20.24
N PHE A 185 19.27 14.71 18.94
CA PHE A 185 19.91 13.90 17.91
C PHE A 185 20.81 14.78 17.03
N SER A 186 22.10 14.47 16.97
CA SER A 186 23.08 15.20 16.16
C SER A 186 23.46 14.47 14.87
N ARG A 187 23.87 15.24 13.85
CA ARG A 187 24.34 14.73 12.55
C ARG A 187 25.54 13.79 12.68
N GLN A 188 26.45 14.08 13.62
CA GLN A 188 27.70 13.32 13.80
C GLN A 188 27.50 11.94 14.44
N GLN A 189 26.38 11.69 15.13
CA GLN A 189 26.09 10.37 15.69
C GLN A 189 25.56 9.37 14.64
N ARG A 190 25.24 9.80 13.41
CA ARG A 190 24.80 8.93 12.31
C ARG A 190 25.82 7.83 11.99
N ASP A 191 27.09 8.18 11.90
CA ASP A 191 28.13 7.24 11.46
C ASP A 191 28.42 6.19 12.53
N GLN A 192 28.41 6.59 13.80
CA GLN A 192 28.62 5.67 14.92
C GLN A 192 27.42 4.74 15.14
N TYR A 193 26.19 5.26 15.03
CA TYR A 193 24.98 4.45 15.21
C TYR A 193 24.74 3.51 14.03
N GLN A 194 25.02 3.94 12.79
CA GLN A 194 24.98 3.07 11.61
C GLN A 194 26.04 1.96 11.68
N GLN A 195 27.26 2.26 12.14
CA GLN A 195 28.29 1.23 12.37
C GLN A 195 27.90 0.25 13.48
N GLN A 196 27.30 0.73 14.58
CA GLN A 196 26.79 -0.14 15.64
C GLN A 196 25.63 -1.03 15.18
N GLN A 197 24.69 -0.50 14.39
CA GLN A 197 23.58 -1.29 13.85
C GLN A 197 24.05 -2.32 12.82
N GLN A 198 25.03 -1.99 11.96
CA GLN A 198 25.62 -2.96 11.04
C GLN A 198 26.34 -4.09 11.79
N GLN A 199 27.10 -3.78 12.86
CA GLN A 199 27.74 -4.80 13.68
C GLN A 199 26.72 -5.68 14.41
N GLN A 200 25.63 -5.11 14.95
CA GLN A 200 24.56 -5.90 15.56
C GLN A 200 23.83 -6.79 14.56
N GLN A 201 23.54 -6.30 13.35
CA GLN A 201 22.93 -7.13 12.29
C GLN A 201 23.86 -8.28 11.87
N GLN A 202 25.16 -8.03 11.71
CA GLN A 202 26.12 -9.09 11.39
C GLN A 202 26.22 -10.14 12.51
N GLN A 203 26.21 -9.73 13.78
CA GLN A 203 26.20 -10.66 14.92
C GLN A 203 24.91 -11.48 14.98
N GLN A 204 23.74 -10.87 14.74
CA GLN A 204 22.47 -11.59 14.70
C GLN A 204 22.42 -12.60 13.54
N GLN A 205 22.92 -12.22 12.35
CA GLN A 205 23.01 -13.14 11.21
C GLN A 205 23.96 -14.32 11.50
N GLN A 206 25.11 -14.08 12.12
CA GLN A 206 26.02 -15.16 12.55
C GLN A 206 25.36 -16.09 13.59
N GLN A 207 24.64 -15.54 14.58
CA GLN A 207 23.92 -16.35 15.57
C GLN A 207 22.80 -17.18 14.93
N GLN A 208 22.08 -16.63 13.95
CA GLN A 208 21.07 -17.37 13.20
C GLN A 208 21.68 -18.48 12.34
N GLN A 209 22.82 -18.24 11.68
CA GLN A 209 23.55 -19.28 10.95
C GLN A 209 24.04 -20.39 11.88
N GLN A 210 24.61 -20.05 13.03
CA GLN A 210 25.03 -21.04 14.03
C GLN A 210 23.84 -21.85 14.58
N ARG A 211 22.69 -21.21 14.82
CA ARG A 211 21.45 -21.90 15.21
C ARG A 211 20.96 -22.85 14.11
N LYS A 212 21.00 -22.43 12.84
CA LYS A 212 20.64 -23.29 11.69
C LYS A 212 21.59 -24.49 11.57
N GLN A 213 22.90 -24.30 11.72
CA GLN A 213 23.88 -25.39 11.71
C GLN A 213 23.66 -26.38 12.85
N ARG A 214 23.45 -25.89 14.09
CA ARG A 214 23.14 -26.76 15.24
C ARG A 214 21.83 -27.53 15.04
N LEU A 215 20.81 -26.90 14.46
CA LEU A 215 19.56 -27.56 14.15
C LEU A 215 19.75 -28.64 13.08
N GLN A 216 20.50 -28.37 12.02
CA GLN A 216 20.85 -29.37 11.00
C GLN A 216 21.62 -30.55 11.60
N GLN A 217 22.58 -30.29 12.49
CA GLN A 217 23.30 -31.35 13.21
C GLN A 217 22.37 -32.19 14.10
N ARG A 218 21.43 -31.57 14.81
CA ARG A 218 20.42 -32.29 15.61
C ARG A 218 19.47 -33.11 14.75
N ILE A 219 19.09 -32.60 13.57
CA ILE A 219 18.26 -33.32 12.60
C ILE A 219 19.04 -34.51 12.02
N GLN A 220 20.31 -34.34 11.67
CA GLN A 220 21.19 -35.43 11.22
C GLN A 220 21.37 -36.49 12.31
N GLN A 221 21.62 -36.09 13.56
CA GLN A 221 21.73 -37.03 14.69
C GLN A 221 20.42 -37.78 14.95
N ARG A 222 19.26 -37.10 14.83
CA ARG A 222 17.95 -37.76 14.94
C ARG A 222 17.68 -38.72 13.78
N ARG A 223 18.08 -38.38 12.55
CA ARG A 223 17.99 -39.28 11.39
C ARG A 223 18.87 -40.51 11.57
N ARG A 224 20.10 -40.33 12.06
CA ARG A 224 21.04 -41.41 12.37
C ARG A 224 20.50 -42.35 13.45
N ARG A 225 20.02 -41.80 14.58
CA ARG A 225 19.33 -42.60 15.63
C ARG A 225 18.08 -43.31 15.13
N ARG A 226 17.34 -42.71 14.19
CA ARG A 226 16.15 -43.34 13.60
C ARG A 226 16.50 -44.48 12.64
N GLN A 227 17.62 -44.37 11.91
CA GLN A 227 18.17 -45.48 11.12
C GLN A 227 18.68 -46.61 12.03
N GLU A 228 19.36 -46.27 13.13
CA GLU A 228 19.82 -47.25 14.14
C GLU A 228 18.64 -48.02 14.78
N VAL A 229 17.52 -47.35 15.05
CA VAL A 229 16.29 -48.00 15.59
C VAL A 229 15.55 -48.81 14.52
N LEU A 230 15.56 -48.39 13.25
CA LEU A 230 14.95 -49.14 12.14
C LEU A 230 15.76 -50.40 11.81
N HIS A 231 17.09 -50.36 11.87
CA HIS A 231 17.93 -51.56 11.77
C HIS A 231 17.80 -52.48 12.99
N GLY A 232 17.57 -51.93 14.19
CA GLY A 232 17.25 -52.74 15.37
C GLY A 232 15.88 -53.43 15.29
N ALA A 233 14.88 -52.81 14.64
CA ALA A 233 13.54 -53.39 14.50
C ALA A 233 13.42 -54.41 13.35
N GLN A 234 14.25 -54.32 12.30
CA GLN A 234 14.32 -55.34 11.24
C GLN A 234 15.02 -56.63 11.68
N ALA A 235 15.77 -56.59 12.80
CA ALA A 235 16.41 -57.77 13.39
C ALA A 235 15.45 -58.65 14.22
N ASP A 236 14.28 -58.12 14.63
CA ASP A 236 13.29 -58.85 15.45
C ASP A 236 12.16 -59.49 14.59
N GLU A 237 12.05 -59.15 13.29
CA GLU A 237 10.91 -59.54 12.44
C GLU A 237 11.21 -60.67 11.42
N GLU A 238 12.48 -61.11 11.29
CA GLU A 238 12.85 -62.23 10.41
C GLU A 238 12.84 -63.62 11.10
N ASP A 239 12.48 -63.69 12.39
CA ASP A 239 12.54 -64.92 13.21
C ASP A 239 11.23 -65.74 13.27
N GLN A 240 10.26 -65.50 12.37
CA GLN A 240 8.98 -66.23 12.40
C GLN A 240 8.52 -66.93 11.12
N ASP A 241 9.24 -66.81 10.00
CA ASP A 241 8.78 -67.46 8.77
C ASP A 241 9.78 -68.45 8.16
N GLN A 242 9.41 -69.74 8.31
CA GLN A 242 9.85 -70.90 7.53
C GLN A 242 10.99 -71.79 8.07
N ALA A 243 10.72 -72.38 9.24
CA ALA A 243 11.05 -73.77 9.50
C ALA A 243 10.25 -74.71 8.58
N ALA A 244 10.67 -74.90 7.31
CA ALA A 244 10.24 -76.03 6.49
C ALA A 244 11.18 -76.33 5.30
N ARG A 245 12.27 -77.07 5.55
CA ARG A 245 12.61 -78.36 4.90
C ARG A 245 14.07 -78.74 5.20
N ARG A 246 14.22 -79.84 5.93
CA ARG A 246 15.48 -80.47 6.36
C ARG A 246 15.95 -81.47 5.31
N GLU A 247 17.24 -81.46 4.96
CA GLU A 247 18.21 -82.56 5.20
C GLU A 247 19.61 -82.23 4.62
N THR A 248 20.65 -82.54 5.43
CA THR A 248 22.11 -82.75 5.20
C THR A 248 22.97 -81.60 4.60
N ASP A 249 24.21 -81.29 5.04
CA ASP A 249 25.08 -81.68 6.16
C ASP A 249 26.13 -80.55 6.41
N GLN A 250 26.30 -80.18 7.68
CA GLN A 250 27.42 -79.51 8.41
C GLN A 250 28.04 -78.16 7.96
N GLU A 251 27.43 -77.08 8.50
CA GLU A 251 27.91 -75.91 9.29
C GLU A 251 29.31 -75.29 9.09
N LEU A 252 29.33 -73.94 8.87
CA LEU A 252 30.18 -72.93 9.53
C LEU A 252 29.85 -71.47 9.11
N GLU A 253 30.13 -70.52 10.03
CA GLU A 253 30.10 -69.02 9.98
C GLU A 253 28.78 -68.29 10.33
N PRO A 254 28.85 -67.06 10.91
CA PRO A 254 28.47 -65.88 10.11
C PRO A 254 29.32 -64.58 10.32
N ASP A 255 29.05 -63.62 9.42
CA ASP A 255 29.79 -62.40 9.03
C ASP A 255 29.40 -61.06 9.73
N ALA A 256 30.12 -59.98 9.39
CA ALA A 256 30.03 -58.60 9.90
C ALA A 256 29.43 -57.53 8.94
N ASP A 257 28.83 -56.49 9.55
CA ASP A 257 28.64 -55.03 9.27
C ASP A 257 28.60 -54.34 7.87
N GLU A 258 28.00 -53.12 7.92
CA GLU A 258 27.68 -52.10 6.90
C GLU A 258 28.83 -51.39 6.10
N GLN A 259 28.41 -50.87 4.93
CA GLN A 259 28.73 -49.60 4.22
C GLN A 259 30.17 -49.12 3.87
N HIS A 260 30.28 -48.76 2.57
CA HIS A 260 30.94 -47.60 1.92
C HIS A 260 32.31 -47.06 2.37
N GLY A 261 33.21 -46.84 1.39
CA GLY A 261 34.19 -45.75 1.49
C GLY A 261 35.48 -45.84 0.65
N GLN A 262 35.38 -45.37 -0.59
CA GLN A 262 36.38 -44.84 -1.54
C GLN A 262 37.83 -44.51 -1.09
N SER A 263 38.76 -44.72 -2.03
CA SER A 263 39.52 -43.68 -2.79
C SER A 263 40.57 -44.37 -3.71
N PRO A 264 41.27 -43.72 -4.69
CA PRO A 264 41.43 -42.28 -4.94
C PRO A 264 41.47 -41.83 -6.44
N ASN A 265 41.76 -40.53 -6.59
CA ASN A 265 42.48 -39.84 -7.69
C ASN A 265 41.67 -39.12 -8.79
N GLY A 266 42.01 -37.83 -8.96
CA GLY A 266 41.74 -37.08 -10.19
C GLY A 266 41.80 -35.56 -10.04
N MET A 267 43.01 -35.00 -10.11
CA MET A 267 43.36 -33.57 -10.13
C MET A 267 42.85 -32.84 -11.40
N THR A 268 42.53 -31.53 -11.30
CA THR A 268 43.17 -30.43 -12.07
C THR A 268 42.54 -29.06 -11.80
N ASP A 269 43.41 -28.07 -11.63
CA ASP A 269 43.18 -26.65 -11.35
C ASP A 269 42.68 -25.82 -12.55
N ARG A 270 42.06 -24.66 -12.26
CA ARG A 270 42.57 -23.33 -12.67
C ARG A 270 41.81 -22.18 -12.01
N THR A 271 42.59 -21.30 -11.38
CA THR A 271 42.23 -20.03 -10.74
C THR A 271 42.38 -18.85 -11.74
N GLY A 272 41.59 -17.80 -11.56
CA GLY A 272 41.73 -16.51 -12.21
C GLY A 272 41.30 -15.37 -11.27
N PRO A 273 41.99 -14.20 -11.26
CA PRO A 273 41.84 -13.19 -10.22
C PRO A 273 40.83 -12.09 -10.61
N PRO A 274 40.18 -11.43 -9.64
CA PRO A 274 39.65 -10.09 -9.88
C PRO A 274 40.31 -9.07 -8.94
N GLY A 275 41.15 -8.23 -9.53
CA GLY A 275 41.52 -6.92 -8.99
C GLY A 275 41.26 -5.88 -10.08
N SER A 276 40.33 -4.96 -9.82
CA SER A 276 40.28 -3.60 -10.36
C SER A 276 39.15 -2.87 -9.64
N SER A 277 39.53 -2.19 -8.57
CA SER A 277 38.76 -1.13 -7.92
C SER A 277 38.64 0.05 -8.89
N ALA A 278 37.47 0.18 -9.54
CA ALA A 278 37.05 1.42 -10.16
C ALA A 278 36.30 2.24 -9.11
N SER A 279 36.92 3.34 -8.68
CA SER A 279 36.26 4.49 -8.08
C SER A 279 35.25 5.05 -9.07
N GLY A 280 33.98 4.98 -8.73
CA GLY A 280 32.89 5.63 -9.43
C GLY A 280 32.13 6.48 -8.42
N GLU A 281 32.33 7.79 -8.50
CA GLU A 281 31.43 8.77 -7.90
C GLU A 281 30.04 8.53 -8.48
N SER A 282 29.08 8.16 -7.64
CA SER A 282 27.72 8.64 -7.87
C SER A 282 27.63 9.95 -7.11
N SER A 283 27.67 11.05 -7.84
CA SER A 283 26.94 12.24 -7.41
C SER A 283 25.53 11.74 -7.13
N GLY A 284 25.20 11.51 -5.85
CA GLY A 284 23.85 11.24 -5.41
C GLY A 284 22.99 12.26 -6.11
N SER A 285 22.03 11.77 -6.90
CA SER A 285 21.06 12.61 -7.59
C SER A 285 20.63 13.68 -6.62
N LEU A 286 20.82 14.95 -7.03
CA LEU A 286 20.42 16.15 -6.27
C LEU A 286 19.12 15.81 -5.53
N GLY A 287 19.24 15.63 -4.21
CA GLY A 287 18.08 15.39 -3.36
C GLY A 287 17.04 16.43 -3.73
N ASN A 288 15.81 15.98 -3.96
CA ASN A 288 14.75 16.90 -4.29
C ASN A 288 14.71 17.91 -3.14
N ALA A 289 14.97 19.19 -3.42
CA ALA A 289 14.93 20.22 -2.40
C ALA A 289 13.52 20.40 -1.78
N ASN A 290 12.56 19.59 -2.23
CA ASN A 290 11.19 19.47 -1.77
C ASN A 290 10.93 17.97 -1.47
N GLY A 291 10.70 17.59 -0.20
CA GLY A 291 10.42 16.19 0.15
C GLY A 291 9.22 15.61 -0.60
N ALA A 292 9.23 14.31 -0.88
CA ALA A 292 8.17 13.65 -1.65
C ALA A 292 6.88 13.44 -0.82
N VAL A 293 5.75 13.16 -1.48
CA VAL A 293 4.50 12.78 -0.79
C VAL A 293 4.29 11.27 -0.91
N LEU A 294 4.24 10.57 0.23
CA LEU A 294 3.85 9.16 0.24
C LEU A 294 2.33 9.06 0.33
N CYS A 295 1.72 8.32 -0.59
CA CYS A 295 0.29 8.02 -0.58
C CYS A 295 0.10 6.53 -0.27
N VAL A 296 -0.68 6.22 0.77
CA VAL A 296 -1.07 4.87 1.17
C VAL A 296 -2.54 4.89 1.58
N HIS A 297 -3.23 3.76 1.58
CA HIS A 297 -4.65 3.76 1.95
C HIS A 297 -4.86 3.92 3.48
N GLY A 298 -4.30 2.99 4.25
CA GLY A 298 -4.33 2.94 5.71
C GLY A 298 -3.30 3.90 6.29
N GLY A 299 -2.11 3.37 6.60
CA GLY A 299 -1.09 4.15 7.27
C GLY A 299 0.25 3.44 7.32
N LEU A 300 1.00 3.68 8.40
CA LEU A 300 2.34 3.12 8.58
C LEU A 300 2.30 1.74 9.25
N SER A 301 3.42 1.01 9.17
CA SER A 301 3.59 -0.30 9.81
C SER A 301 4.84 -0.31 10.69
N PRO A 302 4.82 -0.96 11.87
CA PRO A 302 6.02 -1.16 12.69
C PRO A 302 7.08 -2.02 12.00
N LEU A 303 6.71 -2.77 10.95
CA LEU A 303 7.62 -3.61 10.15
C LEU A 303 8.29 -2.84 9.00
N ILE A 304 7.78 -1.64 8.68
CA ILE A 304 8.18 -0.83 7.53
C ILE A 304 8.73 0.51 8.04
N ASP A 305 10.06 0.64 8.10
CA ASP A 305 10.74 1.90 8.40
C ASP A 305 11.18 2.66 7.14
N THR A 306 11.18 2.01 5.97
CA THR A 306 11.51 2.63 4.68
C THR A 306 10.51 2.30 3.59
N VAL A 307 10.33 3.22 2.64
CA VAL A 307 9.49 3.02 1.44
C VAL A 307 9.98 1.83 0.61
N ASP A 308 11.28 1.56 0.58
CA ASP A 308 11.85 0.40 -0.10
C ASP A 308 11.35 -0.94 0.45
N LYS A 309 11.04 -1.03 1.75
CA LYS A 309 10.44 -2.25 2.30
C LYS A 309 9.04 -2.50 1.73
N ILE A 310 8.27 -1.47 1.40
CA ILE A 310 6.97 -1.61 0.72
C ILE A 310 7.19 -2.23 -0.67
N ARG A 311 8.25 -1.83 -1.39
CA ARG A 311 8.60 -2.34 -2.72
C ARG A 311 8.92 -3.84 -2.74
N LEU A 312 9.32 -4.41 -1.59
CA LEU A 312 9.71 -5.81 -1.46
C LEU A 312 8.56 -6.75 -1.05
N LEU A 313 7.37 -6.23 -0.73
CA LEU A 313 6.23 -7.05 -0.33
C LEU A 313 5.71 -7.89 -1.50
N ASP A 314 5.26 -9.11 -1.23
CA ASP A 314 4.47 -9.86 -2.20
C ASP A 314 3.01 -9.43 -2.11
N ARG A 315 2.56 -8.57 -3.03
CA ARG A 315 1.20 -8.00 -3.01
C ARG A 315 0.15 -8.88 -3.71
N LYS A 316 0.58 -9.84 -4.55
CA LYS A 316 -0.28 -10.61 -5.48
C LYS A 316 -0.99 -11.77 -4.79
N GLN A 317 -1.65 -11.44 -3.68
CA GLN A 317 -2.35 -12.37 -2.83
C GLN A 317 -3.53 -11.66 -2.15
N GLU A 318 -4.39 -12.46 -1.52
CA GLU A 318 -5.38 -11.96 -0.60
C GLU A 318 -4.70 -11.20 0.56
N VAL A 319 -5.34 -10.12 1.04
CA VAL A 319 -4.82 -9.35 2.17
C VAL A 319 -4.68 -10.28 3.39
N PRO A 320 -3.46 -10.44 3.95
CA PRO A 320 -3.27 -11.24 5.15
C PRO A 320 -3.98 -10.64 6.37
N HIS A 321 -4.27 -11.47 7.38
CA HIS A 321 -4.86 -10.98 8.64
C HIS A 321 -3.89 -10.13 9.47
N GLU A 322 -2.58 -10.31 9.28
CA GLU A 322 -1.53 -9.59 10.00
C GLU A 322 -0.30 -9.34 9.12
N GLY A 323 0.55 -8.41 9.54
CA GLY A 323 1.83 -8.11 8.91
C GLY A 323 1.80 -6.88 8.01
N ALA A 324 2.95 -6.59 7.40
CA ALA A 324 3.24 -5.31 6.75
C ALA A 324 2.21 -4.87 5.69
N MET A 325 1.68 -5.80 4.90
CA MET A 325 0.63 -5.50 3.90
C MET A 325 -0.71 -5.18 4.55
N CYS A 326 -1.09 -5.91 5.61
CA CYS A 326 -2.29 -5.62 6.40
C CYS A 326 -2.18 -4.23 7.03
N ASP A 327 -1.05 -3.95 7.69
CA ASP A 327 -0.82 -2.68 8.37
C ASP A 327 -0.93 -1.46 7.45
N LEU A 328 -0.38 -1.54 6.21
CA LEU A 328 -0.48 -0.46 5.23
C LEU A 328 -1.93 -0.14 4.82
N LEU A 329 -2.82 -1.12 4.90
CA LEU A 329 -4.23 -0.99 4.50
C LEU A 329 -5.15 -0.67 5.69
N TRP A 330 -4.75 -0.95 6.92
CA TRP A 330 -5.64 -0.89 8.09
C TRP A 330 -5.18 0.04 9.23
N SER A 331 -3.94 0.54 9.20
CA SER A 331 -3.42 1.36 10.31
C SER A 331 -3.94 2.79 10.25
N ASP A 332 -4.07 3.42 11.43
CA ASP A 332 -4.67 4.73 11.61
C ASP A 332 -3.77 5.67 12.44
N PRO A 333 -3.61 6.95 12.06
CA PRO A 333 -3.02 7.94 12.95
C PRO A 333 -3.98 8.27 14.10
N ASP A 334 -3.44 8.47 15.30
CA ASP A 334 -4.20 8.91 16.47
C ASP A 334 -3.33 9.75 17.41
N ASP A 335 -3.95 10.52 18.31
CA ASP A 335 -3.27 11.36 19.29
C ASP A 335 -2.70 10.52 20.45
N ILE A 336 -1.76 9.63 20.11
CA ILE A 336 -1.02 8.74 21.01
C ILE A 336 0.49 8.90 20.81
N ASP A 337 1.28 8.39 21.76
CA ASP A 337 2.73 8.27 21.60
C ASP A 337 3.10 6.88 21.08
N GLY A 338 3.93 6.81 20.05
CA GLY A 338 4.44 5.56 19.50
C GLY A 338 3.38 4.73 18.77
N TRP A 339 3.40 3.41 18.98
CA TRP A 339 2.46 2.46 18.38
C TRP A 339 1.42 2.00 19.39
N GLY A 340 0.16 1.91 18.96
CA GLY A 340 -0.98 1.40 19.73
C GLY A 340 -1.71 0.27 19.01
N LEU A 341 -2.48 -0.52 19.76
CA LEU A 341 -3.33 -1.55 19.18
C LEU A 341 -4.55 -0.91 18.50
N SER A 342 -4.81 -1.31 17.26
CA SER A 342 -5.97 -0.82 16.51
C SER A 342 -7.28 -1.43 17.04
N PRO A 343 -8.33 -0.62 17.30
CA PRO A 343 -9.65 -1.12 17.65
C PRO A 343 -10.33 -1.90 16.51
N ARG A 344 -9.80 -1.81 15.28
CA ARG A 344 -10.30 -2.54 14.11
C ARG A 344 -10.01 -4.05 14.17
N GLY A 345 -9.10 -4.47 15.05
CA GLY A 345 -8.59 -5.86 15.08
C GLY A 345 -7.59 -6.18 13.95
N ALA A 346 -7.18 -5.17 13.17
CA ALA A 346 -6.17 -5.24 12.12
C ALA A 346 -5.41 -3.90 12.06
N GLY A 347 -4.13 -3.96 11.68
CA GLY A 347 -3.24 -2.79 11.69
C GLY A 347 -2.95 -2.23 13.09
N PHE A 348 -2.42 -1.01 13.12
CA PHE A 348 -1.99 -0.32 14.35
C PHE A 348 -2.50 1.12 14.41
N LEU A 349 -2.58 1.65 15.62
CA LEU A 349 -2.59 3.09 15.83
C LEU A 349 -1.15 3.62 15.84
N PHE A 350 -0.91 4.83 15.35
CA PHE A 350 0.41 5.44 15.41
C PHE A 350 0.38 6.95 15.66
N GLY A 351 1.36 7.41 16.45
CA GLY A 351 1.51 8.78 16.89
C GLY A 351 2.31 9.71 15.98
N ALA A 352 2.39 10.98 16.39
CA ALA A 352 3.16 12.03 15.71
C ALA A 352 4.66 11.71 15.61
N ASP A 353 5.22 11.05 16.63
CA ASP A 353 6.62 10.64 16.69
C ASP A 353 6.96 9.62 15.60
N ILE A 354 6.07 8.64 15.37
CA ILE A 354 6.21 7.64 14.31
C ILE A 354 6.20 8.32 12.93
N VAL A 355 5.24 9.22 12.69
CA VAL A 355 5.14 9.98 11.44
C VAL A 355 6.40 10.82 11.20
N LYS A 356 6.89 11.51 12.24
CA LYS A 356 8.09 12.34 12.15
C LYS A 356 9.33 11.51 11.81
N VAL A 357 9.54 10.39 12.50
CA VAL A 357 10.70 9.50 12.28
C VAL A 357 10.65 8.89 10.88
N PHE A 358 9.49 8.37 10.48
CA PHE A 358 9.32 7.76 9.16
C PHE A 358 9.52 8.79 8.04
N SER A 359 8.92 9.97 8.16
CA SER A 359 9.02 11.04 7.15
C SER A 359 10.46 11.51 6.98
N HIS A 360 11.15 11.78 8.09
CA HIS A 360 12.56 12.16 8.07
C HIS A 360 13.45 11.08 7.43
N ARG A 361 13.21 9.80 7.75
CA ARG A 361 14.00 8.69 7.21
C ARG A 361 13.83 8.49 5.70
N ASN A 362 12.67 8.87 5.16
CA ASN A 362 12.30 8.65 3.77
C ASN A 362 12.25 9.93 2.93
N ASP A 363 12.74 11.06 3.48
CA ASP A 363 12.73 12.37 2.83
C ASP A 363 11.33 12.78 2.33
N LEU A 364 10.32 12.56 3.19
CA LEU A 364 8.93 12.85 2.89
C LEU A 364 8.51 14.18 3.48
N SER A 365 7.77 14.97 2.70
CA SER A 365 7.16 16.22 3.15
C SER A 365 5.70 16.05 3.62
N LEU A 366 5.08 14.94 3.26
CA LEU A 366 3.69 14.61 3.61
C LEU A 366 3.45 13.10 3.45
N ILE A 367 2.62 12.56 4.33
CA ILE A 367 1.93 11.28 4.09
C ILE A 367 0.45 11.61 3.81
N ALA A 368 -0.05 11.21 2.64
CA ALA A 368 -1.46 11.28 2.30
C ALA A 368 -2.09 9.90 2.44
N ARG A 369 -3.26 9.85 3.10
CA ARG A 369 -3.98 8.61 3.37
C ARG A 369 -5.51 8.77 3.30
N ALA A 370 -6.25 7.66 3.39
CA ALA A 370 -7.72 7.63 3.24
C ALA A 370 -8.43 6.97 4.45
N HIS A 371 -9.40 6.06 4.29
CA HIS A 371 -9.87 5.03 5.25
C HIS A 371 -10.44 5.41 6.63
N GLN A 372 -10.23 6.62 7.13
CA GLN A 372 -10.97 7.17 8.26
C GLN A 372 -11.94 8.23 7.76
N LEU A 373 -13.23 8.01 8.02
CA LEU A 373 -14.28 9.00 7.78
C LEU A 373 -13.94 10.31 8.50
N VAL A 374 -13.95 11.40 7.75
CA VAL A 374 -13.77 12.77 8.25
C VAL A 374 -14.93 13.64 7.79
N MET A 375 -15.48 14.44 8.71
CA MET A 375 -16.72 15.17 8.47
C MET A 375 -16.55 16.29 7.43
N GLU A 376 -15.37 16.88 7.40
CA GLU A 376 -14.96 18.00 6.54
C GLU A 376 -14.39 17.54 5.18
N GLY A 377 -14.35 16.23 4.93
CA GLY A 377 -13.78 15.63 3.71
C GLY A 377 -12.26 15.51 3.72
N PHE A 378 -11.55 16.22 4.61
CA PHE A 378 -10.13 15.99 4.88
C PHE A 378 -9.78 16.34 6.33
N LYS A 379 -8.70 15.77 6.86
CA LYS A 379 -8.15 16.10 8.19
C LYS A 379 -6.64 16.04 8.16
N GLU A 380 -5.98 17.14 8.51
CA GLU A 380 -4.53 17.17 8.74
C GLU A 380 -4.23 16.89 10.21
N MET A 381 -3.17 16.12 10.47
CA MET A 381 -2.71 15.81 11.83
C MET A 381 -1.20 16.05 11.94
N PHE A 382 -0.72 16.16 13.18
CA PHE A 382 0.70 16.24 13.53
C PHE A 382 1.46 17.34 12.76
N ASN A 383 0.99 18.59 12.90
CA ASN A 383 1.54 19.75 12.18
C ASN A 383 1.50 19.61 10.65
N ALA A 384 0.41 19.04 10.14
CA ALA A 384 0.19 18.82 8.71
C ALA A 384 1.27 17.96 8.03
N SER A 385 1.90 17.05 8.79
CA SER A 385 2.83 16.04 8.26
C SER A 385 2.11 14.80 7.72
N ILE A 386 0.87 14.58 8.13
CA ILE A 386 -0.04 13.57 7.57
C ILE A 386 -1.41 14.17 7.30
N VAL A 387 -2.06 13.74 6.21
CA VAL A 387 -3.43 14.12 5.86
C VAL A 387 -4.28 12.89 5.55
N THR A 388 -5.47 12.86 6.10
CA THR A 388 -6.57 11.97 5.70
C THR A 388 -7.44 12.69 4.68
N VAL A 389 -7.66 12.09 3.51
CA VAL A 389 -8.55 12.58 2.45
C VAL A 389 -9.71 11.61 2.32
N TRP A 390 -10.94 12.14 2.26
CA TRP A 390 -12.16 11.36 2.15
C TRP A 390 -13.03 11.87 1.00
N SER A 391 -13.34 10.99 0.05
CA SER A 391 -13.97 11.39 -1.21
C SER A 391 -15.42 10.89 -1.38
N ALA A 392 -16.03 10.34 -0.32
CA ALA A 392 -17.42 9.85 -0.30
C ALA A 392 -18.34 10.75 0.56
N PRO A 393 -19.02 11.75 -0.02
CA PRO A 393 -19.85 12.68 0.74
C PRO A 393 -21.14 12.03 1.21
N ASN A 394 -21.67 12.50 2.35
CA ASN A 394 -22.83 11.92 3.02
C ASN A 394 -22.75 10.39 3.06
N TYR A 395 -21.62 9.89 3.58
CA TYR A 395 -21.24 8.49 3.56
C TYR A 395 -22.37 7.59 4.03
N CYS A 396 -22.50 6.42 3.40
CA CYS A 396 -23.59 5.47 3.66
C CYS A 396 -24.99 6.11 3.53
N TYR A 397 -25.09 7.21 2.77
CA TYR A 397 -26.28 8.02 2.56
C TYR A 397 -26.87 8.65 3.85
N ARG A 398 -26.12 8.71 4.95
CA ARG A 398 -26.63 9.13 6.26
C ARG A 398 -25.66 9.88 7.17
N CYS A 399 -24.35 9.82 6.91
CA CYS A 399 -23.35 10.39 7.82
C CYS A 399 -23.33 11.92 7.82
N GLY A 400 -23.80 12.57 6.75
CA GLY A 400 -23.85 14.04 6.66
C GLY A 400 -22.50 14.74 6.48
N ASN A 401 -21.40 14.00 6.28
CA ASN A 401 -20.09 14.57 5.95
C ASN A 401 -20.06 15.17 4.54
N VAL A 402 -19.11 16.07 4.30
CA VAL A 402 -18.71 16.46 2.94
C VAL A 402 -17.52 15.61 2.47
N ALA A 403 -17.13 15.76 1.21
CA ALA A 403 -15.98 15.09 0.63
C ALA A 403 -14.96 16.10 0.12
N ALA A 404 -13.71 15.67 -0.04
CA ALA A 404 -12.66 16.46 -0.64
C ALA A 404 -11.79 15.62 -1.59
N VAL A 405 -11.09 16.33 -2.47
CA VAL A 405 -9.91 15.82 -3.19
C VAL A 405 -8.72 16.75 -2.89
N LEU A 406 -7.51 16.18 -2.89
CA LEU A 406 -6.26 16.91 -2.68
C LEU A 406 -5.58 17.14 -4.03
N GLU A 407 -5.47 18.39 -4.46
CA GLU A 407 -4.70 18.78 -5.64
C GLU A 407 -3.28 19.16 -5.22
N LEU A 408 -2.29 18.49 -5.81
CA LEU A 408 -0.88 18.85 -5.72
C LEU A 408 -0.46 19.47 -7.05
N CYS A 409 0.03 20.71 -7.02
CA CYS A 409 0.48 21.44 -8.20
C CYS A 409 2.01 21.57 -8.25
N GLU A 410 2.55 21.87 -9.44
CA GLU A 410 3.98 22.12 -9.64
C GLU A 410 4.42 23.51 -9.14
N ASP A 411 3.50 24.47 -9.01
CA ASP A 411 3.78 25.86 -8.68
C ASP A 411 3.75 26.16 -7.17
N GLN A 412 4.72 26.94 -6.69
CA GLN A 412 4.86 27.42 -5.29
C GLN A 412 3.71 28.32 -4.81
N ALA A 413 2.73 28.57 -5.69
CA ALA A 413 1.56 29.39 -5.52
C ALA A 413 0.80 29.14 -4.21
N GLY A 414 0.21 27.95 -4.09
CA GLY A 414 -0.94 27.70 -3.18
C GLY A 414 -2.13 28.68 -3.35
N THR A 415 -1.96 29.75 -4.14
CA THR A 415 -2.78 30.93 -4.34
C THR A 415 -2.72 31.34 -5.83
N GLY A 416 -2.66 30.35 -6.73
CA GLY A 416 -2.85 30.58 -8.16
C GLY A 416 -4.34 30.66 -8.46
N LEU A 417 -4.87 31.88 -8.51
CA LEU A 417 -6.17 32.20 -9.06
C LEU A 417 -6.15 31.88 -10.56
N PHE A 418 -6.40 30.63 -10.94
CA PHE A 418 -6.74 30.31 -12.31
C PHE A 418 -8.22 30.60 -12.49
N ALA A 419 -8.53 31.74 -13.09
CA ALA A 419 -9.80 31.90 -13.78
C ALA A 419 -9.84 30.86 -14.91
N ARG A 420 -10.33 29.65 -14.62
CA ARG A 420 -10.81 28.77 -15.67
C ARG A 420 -12.12 29.39 -16.13
N SER A 421 -12.07 30.00 -17.31
CA SER A 421 -13.23 30.54 -18.01
C SER A 421 -14.20 29.40 -18.33
N ASN A 422 -15.09 29.10 -17.40
CA ASN A 422 -16.34 28.45 -17.76
C ASN A 422 -17.12 29.46 -18.60
N GLY A 423 -17.52 29.02 -19.79
CA GLY A 423 -18.29 29.80 -20.75
C GLY A 423 -19.70 30.15 -20.28
N ASP A 424 -19.80 31.00 -19.25
CA ASP A 424 -21.02 31.72 -18.91
C ASP A 424 -20.98 33.09 -19.60
N VAL A 425 -21.45 33.10 -20.85
CA VAL A 425 -21.87 34.33 -21.52
C VAL A 425 -23.02 34.95 -20.72
N GLY A 426 -22.74 36.05 -20.01
CA GLY A 426 -23.76 37.06 -19.72
C GLY A 426 -24.16 37.31 -18.26
N ARG A 427 -23.22 37.36 -17.29
CA ARG A 427 -23.49 38.07 -16.02
C ARG A 427 -22.38 39.06 -15.67
N SER A 428 -22.75 40.33 -15.77
CA SER A 428 -22.00 41.52 -15.37
C SER A 428 -21.93 41.69 -13.85
N ASP A 429 -20.76 42.13 -13.39
CA ASP A 429 -20.47 42.86 -12.15
C ASP A 429 -20.79 42.26 -10.76
N GLY A 430 -19.74 42.29 -9.93
CA GLY A 430 -19.76 42.14 -8.46
C GLY A 430 -18.64 41.21 -8.01
N GLY A 431 -17.61 41.57 -7.26
CA GLY A 431 -17.24 42.79 -6.53
C GLY A 431 -16.07 42.35 -5.63
N VAL A 432 -14.92 43.02 -5.70
CA VAL A 432 -13.70 42.61 -4.99
C VAL A 432 -13.80 43.00 -3.51
N MET A 433 -13.83 42.01 -2.61
CA MET A 433 -13.64 42.21 -1.18
C MET A 433 -12.21 41.80 -0.81
N MET A 434 -11.36 42.79 -0.49
CA MET A 434 -10.12 42.56 0.23
C MET A 434 -10.44 42.35 1.71
N GLY A 435 -10.31 41.11 2.18
CA GLY A 435 -10.25 40.79 3.61
C GLY A 435 -8.81 40.61 4.03
N THR A 436 -8.30 41.56 4.82
CA THR A 436 -7.03 41.45 5.55
C THR A 436 -7.24 40.58 6.77
N ASP A 437 -6.71 39.35 6.78
CA ASP A 437 -6.51 38.61 8.02
C ASP A 437 -5.12 37.98 8.05
N SER A 438 -4.32 38.48 8.99
CA SER A 438 -2.99 38.03 9.35
C SER A 438 -3.08 36.74 10.15
N VAL A 439 -2.73 35.61 9.53
CA VAL A 439 -2.55 34.32 10.21
C VAL A 439 -1.06 34.03 10.32
N ALA A 440 -0.63 33.71 11.54
CA ALA A 440 0.74 33.49 11.97
C ALA A 440 1.53 32.52 11.08
N ALA A 441 2.81 32.85 10.86
CA ALA A 441 3.75 32.08 10.07
C ALA A 441 4.21 30.82 10.83
N GLY A 442 3.76 29.65 10.35
CA GLY A 442 4.27 28.32 10.69
C GLY A 442 4.44 27.51 9.38
N GLY A 443 5.45 26.64 9.33
CA GLY A 443 6.05 26.07 8.12
C GLY A 443 5.10 25.65 6.99
N ARG A 444 5.37 26.14 5.77
CA ARG A 444 4.56 25.88 4.58
C ARG A 444 5.07 24.63 3.86
N GLY A 445 4.24 23.59 3.82
CA GLY A 445 4.44 22.36 3.03
C GLY A 445 4.17 22.58 1.53
N PRO A 446 4.00 21.50 0.73
CA PRO A 446 3.75 21.63 -0.71
C PRO A 446 2.53 22.48 -1.00
N ALA A 447 2.44 23.01 -2.21
CA ALA A 447 1.24 23.68 -2.71
C ALA A 447 0.06 22.69 -2.75
N ARG A 448 -0.55 22.48 -1.59
CA ARG A 448 -1.70 21.61 -1.32
C ARG A 448 -2.95 22.45 -1.48
N ARG A 449 -3.89 21.99 -2.28
CA ARG A 449 -5.22 22.58 -2.39
C ARG A 449 -6.27 21.51 -2.18
N TYR A 450 -7.14 21.73 -1.21
CA TYR A 450 -8.30 20.87 -0.99
C TYR A 450 -9.49 21.43 -1.77
N ARG A 451 -10.11 20.62 -2.63
CA ARG A 451 -11.38 20.95 -3.27
C ARG A 451 -12.49 20.15 -2.61
N VAL A 452 -13.26 20.83 -1.76
CA VAL A 452 -14.40 20.25 -1.04
C VAL A 452 -15.64 20.26 -1.92
N PHE A 453 -16.41 19.16 -1.89
CA PHE A 453 -17.65 19.01 -2.62
C PHE A 453 -18.71 18.29 -1.78
N GLN A 454 -19.97 18.56 -2.09
CA GLN A 454 -21.11 17.94 -1.42
C GLN A 454 -21.61 16.73 -2.20
N ALA A 455 -22.49 15.95 -1.56
CA ALA A 455 -23.13 14.82 -2.21
C ALA A 455 -23.97 15.27 -3.41
N ALA A 456 -23.97 14.47 -4.46
CA ALA A 456 -24.75 14.70 -5.67
C ALA A 456 -26.24 14.89 -5.32
N PRO A 457 -27.02 15.67 -6.09
CA PRO A 457 -28.44 15.91 -5.79
C PRO A 457 -29.22 14.60 -5.57
N GLN A 458 -30.14 14.59 -4.61
CA GLN A 458 -30.84 13.36 -4.21
C GLN A 458 -31.64 12.73 -5.35
N ASP A 459 -32.14 13.53 -6.28
CA ASP A 459 -32.84 13.07 -7.50
C ASP A 459 -31.93 12.26 -8.43
N SER A 460 -30.62 12.51 -8.40
CA SER A 460 -29.65 11.76 -9.20
C SER A 460 -29.24 10.43 -8.56
N ARG A 461 -29.42 10.25 -7.24
CA ARG A 461 -28.90 9.10 -6.49
C ARG A 461 -29.72 7.81 -6.62
N GLY A 462 -30.84 7.83 -7.33
CA GLY A 462 -31.54 6.64 -7.85
C GLY A 462 -31.75 5.50 -6.85
N MET A 463 -31.97 5.78 -5.56
CA MET A 463 -32.03 4.74 -4.52
C MET A 463 -32.97 3.60 -4.95
N PRO A 464 -32.54 2.33 -4.88
CA PRO A 464 -33.41 1.21 -5.22
C PRO A 464 -34.73 1.31 -4.44
N ALA A 465 -35.86 1.10 -5.12
CA ALA A 465 -37.21 1.25 -4.56
C ALA A 465 -37.51 0.37 -3.32
N LYS A 466 -36.64 -0.60 -3.01
CA LYS A 466 -36.62 -1.33 -1.74
C LYS A 466 -35.35 -0.94 -0.99
N LYS A 467 -35.50 -0.35 0.20
CA LYS A 467 -34.42 -0.26 1.19
C LYS A 467 -33.87 -1.68 1.39
N PRO A 468 -32.60 -1.97 1.06
CA PRO A 468 -32.00 -3.21 1.52
C PRO A 468 -31.98 -3.20 3.04
N VAL A 469 -32.17 -4.36 3.65
CA VAL A 469 -32.09 -4.55 5.10
C VAL A 469 -30.65 -4.21 5.50
N ALA A 470 -30.49 -3.05 6.13
CA ALA A 470 -29.22 -2.37 6.31
C ALA A 470 -28.56 -2.79 7.64
N ASP A 471 -28.12 -4.04 7.76
CA ASP A 471 -27.24 -4.46 8.86
C ASP A 471 -25.76 -4.24 8.53
N TYR A 472 -25.43 -3.96 7.27
CA TYR A 472 -24.05 -3.86 6.82
C TYR A 472 -23.38 -2.52 7.18
N PHE A 473 -24.12 -1.46 7.55
CA PHE A 473 -23.68 -0.05 7.41
C PHE A 473 -22.82 0.55 8.55
N LEU A 474 -22.27 -0.24 9.47
CA LEU A 474 -21.21 0.20 10.39
C LEU A 474 -20.12 -0.86 10.48
#